data_AF-A0A2N5HSY0-F1
#
_entry.id   AF-A0A2N5HSY0-F1
#
_cell.length_a   1.000
_cell.length_b   1.000
_cell.length_c   1.000
_cell.angle_alpha   90.00
_cell.angle_beta   90.00
_cell.angle_gamma   90.00
#
_symmetry.space_group_name_H-M   'P 1'
#
loop_
_entity.id
_entity.type
_entity.pdbx_description
1 polymer ?
#
loop_
_entity_poly.entity_id
_entity_poly.type
_entity_poly.pdbx_seq_one_letter_code
_entity_poly.pdbx_strand_id
1 'polypeptide(L)'
;MLWTLAGLFGISIILLVISISRTSRAAKAEHNQIDLIHISTMKEINAIQDSIRNIELDIEVVMKEAGVQLSSEDKVFMRDVLDLANRNYSNESIAQMKQVSVEEIEQILAPYRTLQEGRKVANEN
;
A
#
# COMPACT_ATOMS: atom_id res chain seq x y z
N MET A 1 -62.77 -26.80 -8.00
CA MET A 1 -62.37 -25.37 -8.08
C MET A 1 -61.69 -24.89 -6.79
N LEU A 2 -62.28 -25.02 -5.60
CA LEU A 2 -61.63 -24.59 -4.33
C LEU A 2 -60.41 -25.43 -3.91
N TRP A 3 -60.43 -26.74 -4.14
CA TRP A 3 -59.35 -27.64 -3.75
C TRP A 3 -58.02 -27.36 -4.47
N THR A 4 -58.07 -26.95 -5.73
CA THR A 4 -56.88 -26.58 -6.50
C THR A 4 -56.27 -25.28 -6.00
N LEU A 5 -57.10 -24.31 -5.59
CA LEU A 5 -56.65 -23.04 -5.02
C LEU A 5 -55.99 -23.23 -3.65
N ALA A 6 -56.58 -24.08 -2.79
CA ALA A 6 -56.01 -24.42 -1.49
C ALA A 6 -54.65 -25.13 -1.61
N GLY A 7 -54.52 -26.05 -2.56
CA GLY A 7 -53.24 -26.73 -2.84
C GLY A 7 -52.15 -25.77 -3.31
N LEU A 8 -52.47 -24.88 -4.25
CA LEU A 8 -51.53 -23.89 -4.75
C LEU A 8 -51.09 -22.92 -3.65
N PHE A 9 -52.03 -22.48 -2.81
CA PHE A 9 -51.74 -21.60 -1.67
C PHE A 9 -50.82 -22.27 -0.65
N GLY A 10 -51.05 -23.55 -0.34
CA GLY A 10 -50.17 -24.32 0.53
C GLY A 10 -48.74 -24.44 -0.01
N ILE A 11 -48.59 -24.72 -1.31
CA ILE A 11 -47.28 -24.79 -1.97
C ILE A 11 -46.58 -23.43 -1.91
N SER A 12 -47.29 -22.33 -2.15
CA SER A 12 -46.72 -20.98 -2.05
C SER A 12 -46.23 -20.65 -0.64
N ILE A 13 -46.94 -21.04 0.41
CA ILE A 13 -46.50 -20.84 1.81
C ILE A 13 -45.20 -21.62 2.06
N ILE A 14 -45.13 -22.88 1.62
CA ILE A 14 -43.93 -23.71 1.80
C ILE A 14 -42.72 -23.08 1.07
N LEU A 15 -42.92 -22.64 -0.17
CA LEU A 15 -41.89 -21.95 -0.94
C LEU A 15 -41.46 -20.64 -0.28
N LEU A 16 -42.40 -19.90 0.31
CA LEU A 16 -42.11 -18.66 1.02
C LEU A 16 -41.22 -18.90 2.24
N VAL A 17 -41.54 -19.91 3.06
CA VAL A 17 -40.72 -20.27 4.24
C VAL A 17 -39.31 -20.70 3.83
N ILE A 18 -39.19 -21.50 2.77
CA ILE A 18 -37.89 -21.92 2.22
C ILE A 18 -37.11 -20.70 1.71
N SER A 19 -37.77 -19.79 0.98
CA SER A 19 -37.17 -18.59 0.43
C SER A 19 -36.61 -17.69 1.53
N ILE A 20 -37.40 -17.36 2.55
CA ILE A 20 -36.97 -16.49 3.67
C ILE A 20 -35.77 -17.12 4.40
N SER A 21 -35.80 -18.43 4.64
CA SER A 21 -34.71 -19.14 5.31
C SER A 21 -33.41 -19.13 4.51
N ARG A 22 -33.49 -19.29 3.18
CA ARG A 22 -32.32 -19.22 2.29
C ARG A 22 -31.77 -17.80 2.20
N THR A 23 -32.63 -16.81 2.01
CA THR A 23 -32.24 -15.40 1.89
C THR A 23 -31.57 -14.89 3.16
N SER A 24 -32.10 -15.23 4.34
CA SER A 24 -31.50 -14.84 5.63
C SER A 24 -30.10 -15.43 5.83
N ARG A 25 -29.89 -16.70 5.43
CA ARG A 25 -28.57 -17.35 5.49
C ARG A 25 -27.58 -16.73 4.51
N ALA A 26 -28.01 -16.43 3.29
CA ALA A 26 -27.18 -15.80 2.28
C ALA A 26 -26.74 -14.39 2.71
N ALA A 27 -27.68 -13.56 3.18
CA ALA A 27 -27.39 -12.21 3.66
C ALA A 27 -26.40 -12.22 4.84
N LYS A 28 -26.53 -13.18 5.77
CA LYS A 28 -25.58 -13.32 6.88
C LYS A 28 -24.17 -13.74 6.42
N ALA A 29 -24.09 -14.64 5.44
CA ALA A 29 -22.81 -15.09 4.90
C ALA A 29 -22.10 -13.99 4.09
N GLU A 30 -22.84 -13.15 3.38
CA GLU A 30 -22.33 -11.98 2.66
C GLU A 30 -21.84 -10.91 3.64
N HIS A 31 -22.63 -10.57 4.66
CA HIS A 31 -22.25 -9.60 5.68
C HIS A 31 -20.99 -10.04 6.44
N ASN A 32 -20.91 -11.31 6.85
CA ASN A 32 -19.72 -11.86 7.50
C ASN A 32 -18.47 -11.81 6.60
N GLN A 33 -18.61 -12.03 5.29
CA GLN A 33 -17.48 -11.93 4.37
C GLN A 33 -16.99 -10.48 4.24
N ILE A 34 -17.92 -9.52 4.14
CA ILE A 34 -17.59 -8.09 4.09
C ILE A 34 -16.88 -7.67 5.39
N ASP A 35 -17.39 -8.08 6.55
CA ASP A 35 -16.80 -7.77 7.84
C ASP A 35 -15.39 -8.36 7.98
N LEU A 36 -15.18 -9.60 7.55
CA LEU A 36 -13.86 -10.24 7.58
C LEU A 36 -12.85 -9.51 6.69
N ILE A 37 -13.25 -9.10 5.48
CA ILE A 37 -12.40 -8.33 4.58
C ILE A 37 -12.07 -6.97 5.20
N HIS A 38 -13.05 -6.28 5.78
CA HIS A 38 -12.82 -4.99 6.43
C HIS A 38 -11.89 -5.11 7.65
N ILE A 39 -12.04 -6.17 8.47
CA ILE A 39 -11.16 -6.41 9.61
C ILE A 39 -9.74 -6.73 9.15
N SER A 40 -9.58 -7.56 8.11
CA SER A 40 -8.25 -7.91 7.61
C SER A 40 -7.55 -6.72 6.98
N THR A 41 -8.25 -5.93 6.15
CA THR A 41 -7.67 -4.73 5.54
C THR A 41 -7.28 -3.70 6.60
N MET A 42 -8.10 -3.50 7.64
CA MET A 42 -7.76 -2.54 8.69
C MET A 42 -6.58 -3.01 9.55
N LYS A 43 -6.47 -4.32 9.78
CA LYS A 43 -5.30 -4.91 10.43
C LYS A 43 -4.03 -4.70 9.59
N GLU A 44 -4.12 -4.91 8.28
CA GLU A 44 -3.01 -4.69 7.35
C GLU A 44 -2.59 -3.21 7.30
N ILE A 45 -3.56 -2.28 7.25
CA ILE A 45 -3.30 -0.84 7.31
C ILE A 45 -2.55 -0.47 8.59
N ASN A 46 -3.00 -0.97 9.74
CA ASN A 46 -2.32 -0.71 11.02
C ASN A 46 -0.90 -1.28 11.03
N ALA A 47 -0.69 -2.48 10.51
CA ALA A 47 0.65 -3.08 10.43
C ALA A 47 1.59 -2.28 9.51
N ILE A 48 1.07 -1.72 8.41
CA ILE A 48 1.82 -0.82 7.53
C ILE A 48 2.15 0.49 8.25
N GLN A 49 1.19 1.08 8.97
CA GLN A 49 1.41 2.29 9.75
C GLN A 49 2.49 2.10 10.81
N ASP A 50 2.46 0.99 11.54
CA ASP A 50 3.50 0.66 12.53
C ASP A 50 4.87 0.49 11.88
N SER A 51 4.92 -0.16 10.70
CA SER A 51 6.16 -0.34 9.95
C SER A 51 6.76 0.99 9.48
N ILE A 52 5.92 1.91 8.96
CA ILE A 52 6.34 3.27 8.58
C ILE A 52 6.89 4.00 9.79
N ARG A 53 6.21 3.91 10.94
CA ARG A 53 6.64 4.57 12.16
C ARG A 53 8.00 4.07 12.65
N ASN A 54 8.24 2.76 12.57
CA ASN A 54 9.55 2.20 12.91
C ASN A 54 10.65 2.69 11.97
N ILE A 55 10.39 2.73 10.66
CA ILE A 55 11.34 3.27 9.67
C ILE A 55 11.67 4.75 9.96
N GLU A 56 10.67 5.57 10.29
CA GLU A 56 10.90 6.98 10.67
C GLU A 56 11.82 7.10 11.89
N LEU A 57 11.59 6.27 12.91
CA LEU A 57 12.42 6.24 14.12
C LEU A 57 13.83 5.74 13.83
N ASP A 58 13.99 4.70 13.01
CA ASP A 58 15.30 4.18 12.60
C ASP A 58 16.10 5.24 11.85
N ILE A 59 15.46 5.98 10.94
CA ILE A 59 16.08 7.10 10.23
C ILE A 59 16.51 8.19 11.21
N GLU A 60 15.67 8.53 12.20
CA GLU A 60 16.00 9.51 13.23
C GLU A 60 17.20 9.08 14.09
N VAL A 61 17.26 7.81 14.47
CA VAL A 61 18.41 7.23 15.19
C VAL A 61 19.67 7.32 14.32
N VAL A 62 19.63 6.86 13.08
CA VAL A 62 20.79 6.88 12.16
C VAL A 62 21.28 8.30 11.89
N MET A 63 20.38 9.26 11.66
CA MET A 63 20.74 10.67 11.47
C MET A 63 21.43 11.23 12.71
N LYS A 64 20.91 10.92 13.90
CA LYS A 64 21.49 11.38 15.16
C LYS A 64 22.87 10.77 15.43
N GLU A 65 23.04 9.47 15.18
CA GLU A 65 24.32 8.77 15.32
C GLU A 65 25.36 9.28 14.32
N ALA A 66 24.95 9.59 13.09
CA ALA A 66 25.79 10.18 12.06
C ALA A 66 26.09 11.67 12.29
N GLY A 67 25.46 12.31 13.30
CA GLY A 67 25.59 13.74 13.56
C GLY A 67 24.96 14.63 12.47
N VAL A 68 24.06 14.07 11.66
CA VAL A 68 23.40 14.76 10.54
C VAL A 68 22.09 15.37 11.02
N GLN A 69 21.94 16.68 10.85
CA GLN A 69 20.66 17.39 11.05
C GLN A 69 20.23 18.00 9.73
N LEU A 70 19.29 17.34 9.07
CA LEU A 70 18.62 17.87 7.87
C LEU A 70 17.28 18.47 8.29
N SER A 71 16.92 19.61 7.67
CA SER A 71 15.57 20.15 7.80
C SER A 71 14.56 19.20 7.13
N SER A 72 13.28 19.33 7.47
CA SER A 72 12.22 18.53 6.82
C SER A 72 12.16 18.77 5.31
N GLU A 73 12.47 19.99 4.86
CA GLU A 73 12.49 20.37 3.44
C GLU A 73 13.66 19.71 2.71
N ASP A 74 14.86 19.73 3.30
CA ASP A 74 16.04 19.10 2.72
C ASP A 74 15.88 17.58 2.60
N LYS A 75 15.24 16.94 3.59
CA LYS A 75 14.92 15.50 3.55
C LYS A 75 14.01 15.16 2.37
N VAL A 76 12.97 15.95 2.15
CA VAL A 76 12.04 15.76 1.03
C VAL A 76 12.78 15.98 -0.29
N PHE A 77 13.57 17.05 -0.39
CA PHE A 77 14.34 17.36 -1.58
C PHE A 77 15.32 16.23 -1.95
N MET A 78 16.15 15.80 -1.00
CA MET A 78 17.10 14.69 -1.21
C MET A 78 16.39 13.39 -1.59
N ARG A 79 15.29 13.05 -0.91
CA ARG A 79 14.50 11.87 -1.24
C ARG A 79 14.00 11.91 -2.67
N ASP A 80 13.46 13.05 -3.11
CA ASP A 80 12.93 13.18 -4.46
C ASP A 80 14.04 13.12 -5.52
N VAL A 81 15.19 13.74 -5.27
CA VAL A 81 16.37 13.63 -6.15
C VAL A 81 16.84 12.18 -6.27
N LEU A 82 16.89 11.45 -5.15
CA LEU A 82 17.25 10.03 -5.13
C LEU A 82 16.21 9.15 -5.84
N ASP A 83 14.91 9.41 -5.68
CA ASP A 83 13.86 8.68 -6.41
C ASP A 83 13.99 8.86 -7.92
N LEU A 84 14.20 10.10 -8.39
CA LEU A 84 14.42 10.39 -9.81
C LEU A 84 15.70 9.71 -10.34
N ALA A 85 16.80 9.76 -9.58
CA ALA A 85 18.04 9.08 -9.96
C ALA A 85 17.87 7.56 -10.02
N ASN A 86 17.17 6.96 -9.05
CA ASN A 86 16.87 5.52 -9.03
C ASN A 86 15.97 5.08 -10.19
N ARG A 87 15.16 5.98 -10.73
CA ARG A 87 14.35 5.79 -11.94
C ARG A 87 15.13 6.02 -13.24
N ASN A 88 16.44 6.30 -13.16
CA ASN A 88 17.35 6.54 -14.28
C ASN A 88 17.08 7.83 -15.06
N TYR A 89 16.53 8.87 -14.42
CA TYR A 89 16.53 10.21 -15.02
C TYR A 89 17.96 10.76 -15.08
N SER A 90 18.27 11.50 -16.14
CA SER A 90 19.60 12.13 -16.29
C SER A 90 19.78 13.28 -15.29
N ASN A 91 21.02 13.58 -14.89
CA ASN A 91 21.30 14.67 -13.94
C ASN A 91 20.75 16.02 -14.46
N GLU A 92 20.81 16.25 -15.77
CA GLU A 92 20.28 17.44 -16.44
C GLU A 92 18.75 17.53 -16.31
N SER A 93 18.07 16.40 -16.48
CA SER A 93 16.62 16.32 -16.36
C SER A 93 16.17 16.57 -14.92
N ILE A 94 16.90 15.99 -13.95
CA ILE A 94 16.64 16.19 -12.51
C ILE A 94 16.87 17.64 -12.12
N ALA A 95 18.00 18.22 -12.54
CA ALA A 95 18.35 19.62 -12.30
C ALA A 95 17.27 20.56 -12.84
N GLN A 96 16.76 20.29 -14.05
CA GLN A 96 15.67 21.06 -14.64
C GLN A 96 14.36 20.92 -13.83
N MET A 97 13.99 19.71 -13.40
CA MET A 97 12.76 19.48 -12.62
C MET A 97 12.83 20.12 -11.22
N LYS A 98 14.02 20.12 -10.61
CA LYS A 98 14.26 20.64 -9.27
C LYS A 98 14.71 22.11 -9.25
N GLN A 99 14.89 22.72 -10.42
CA GLN A 99 15.32 24.11 -10.59
C GLN A 99 16.65 24.43 -9.90
N VAL A 100 17.57 23.47 -9.90
CA VAL A 100 18.92 23.58 -9.34
C VAL A 100 19.96 23.35 -10.42
N SER A 101 21.24 23.58 -10.12
CA SER A 101 22.31 23.31 -11.09
C SER A 101 22.58 21.82 -11.25
N VAL A 102 23.19 21.44 -12.38
CA VAL A 102 23.59 20.04 -12.61
C VAL A 102 24.67 19.66 -11.60
N GLU A 103 25.62 20.56 -11.32
CA GLU A 103 26.69 20.37 -10.35
C GLU A 103 26.16 20.06 -8.95
N GLU A 104 25.07 20.72 -8.54
CA GLU A 104 24.42 20.48 -7.26
C GLU A 104 23.82 19.06 -7.19
N ILE A 105 23.13 18.63 -8.25
CA ILE A 105 22.64 17.25 -8.37
C ILE A 105 23.80 16.24 -8.36
N GLU A 106 24.91 16.53 -9.03
CA GLU A 106 26.08 15.66 -9.02
C GLU A 106 26.70 15.51 -7.64
N GLN A 107 26.81 16.62 -6.88
CA GLN A 107 27.31 16.59 -5.51
C GLN A 107 26.38 15.79 -4.58
N ILE A 108 25.06 15.96 -4.72
CA ILE A 108 24.07 15.23 -3.93
C ILE A 108 24.14 13.73 -4.23
N LEU A 109 24.29 13.35 -5.50
CA LEU A 109 24.30 11.96 -5.92
C LEU A 109 25.67 11.28 -5.75
N ALA A 110 26.77 12.04 -5.63
CA ALA A 110 28.12 11.49 -5.53
C ALA A 110 28.30 10.42 -4.44
N PRO A 111 27.76 10.57 -3.21
CA PRO A 111 27.86 9.55 -2.16
C PRO A 111 27.10 8.24 -2.47
N TYR A 112 26.14 8.27 -3.40
CA TYR A 112 25.24 7.16 -3.69
C TYR A 112 25.61 6.38 -4.97
N ARG A 113 26.49 6.94 -5.81
CA ARG A 113 26.94 6.30 -7.07
C ARG A 113 27.70 4.99 -6.86
N THR A 114 28.34 4.80 -5.72
CA THR A 114 29.13 3.59 -5.39
C THR A 114 28.28 2.34 -5.11
N LEU A 115 26.95 2.47 -4.94
CA LEU A 115 26.07 1.35 -4.63
C LEU A 115 25.57 0.56 -5.87
N GLN A 116 25.80 1.05 -7.09
CA GLN A 116 25.30 0.39 -8.31
C GLN A 116 26.17 -0.79 -8.80
N GLU A 117 27.40 -0.95 -8.31
CA GLU A 117 28.31 -2.01 -8.78
C GLU A 117 28.08 -3.38 -8.10
N GLY A 118 27.36 -3.43 -6.97
CA GLY A 118 27.15 -4.66 -6.19
C GLY A 118 25.90 -5.48 -6.55
N ARG A 119 25.03 -5.01 -7.46
CA ARG A 119 23.76 -5.70 -7.83
C ARG A 119 23.82 -6.38 -9.20
N LYS A 120 25.01 -6.80 -9.64
CA LYS A 120 25.16 -7.81 -10.69
C LYS A 120 25.66 -9.10 -10.03
N VAL A 121 25.04 -10.22 -10.39
CA VAL A 121 25.35 -11.62 -10.06
C VAL A 121 25.13 -12.10 -8.62
N ALA A 122 23.86 -12.36 -8.30
CA ALA A 122 23.47 -13.45 -7.39
C ALA A 122 22.27 -14.22 -7.99
N ASN A 123 22.39 -14.66 -9.24
CA ASN A 123 21.53 -15.70 -9.80
C ASN A 123 22.24 -16.43 -10.95
N GLU A 124 23.31 -17.13 -10.61
CA GLU A 124 23.80 -18.29 -11.36
C GLU A 124 24.24 -19.31 -10.32
N ASN A 125 23.35 -20.26 -10.01
CA ASN A 125 23.63 -21.66 -9.63
C ASN A 125 22.31 -22.39 -9.33
#